data_AF-A0AAW1R2U0-F1
#
_entry.id   AF-A0AAW1R2U0-F1
#
_cell.length_a   1.000
_cell.length_b   1.000
_cell.length_c   1.000
_cell.angle_alpha   90.00
_cell.angle_beta   90.00
_cell.angle_gamma   90.00
#
_symmetry.space_group_name_H-M   'P 1'
#
loop_
_entity.id
_entity.type
_entity.pdbx_description
1 polymer ?
#
loop_
_entity_poly.entity_id
_entity_poly.type
_entity_poly.pdbx_seq_one_letter_code
_entity_poly.pdbx_strand_id
1 'polypeptide(L)'
;MPAGNPAARRAILTRARAWAAREAIDKGWFRTQRSQLEGAVSMAAVLATAAEVAAGMAFLHARAVVHGDLTGGNVLLAACSAKGPNGFCAKVCDFGLARSMDVATRVDARTYRAPPSRLWHGCMRLAGTVTHMPPELLESGVLSRACDVWSFGILLWEMVAGCRAWASMTHAQVIHAVIVERTALVWPSAAPAAYVALGQRCLAREPRDRPTFEQIGAELAQMQAAIA
;
A
#
# COMPACT_ATOMS: atom_id res chain seq x y z
N MET A 1 24.94 3.78 -4.73
CA MET A 1 24.32 3.15 -3.54
C MET A 1 23.82 1.79 -3.96
N PRO A 2 24.36 0.67 -3.46
CA PRO A 2 23.91 -0.65 -3.90
C PRO A 2 22.50 -0.88 -3.36
N ALA A 3 21.54 -1.08 -4.27
CA ALA A 3 20.19 -1.49 -3.90
C ALA A 3 20.28 -2.74 -3.02
N GLY A 4 19.61 -2.69 -1.87
CA GLY A 4 19.84 -3.57 -0.72
C GLY A 4 19.77 -5.06 -1.05
N ASN A 5 20.84 -5.78 -0.71
CA ASN A 5 20.89 -7.24 -0.74
C ASN A 5 19.71 -7.82 0.08
N PRO A 6 18.80 -8.62 -0.52
CA PRO A 6 17.64 -9.18 0.17
C PRO A 6 17.99 -9.98 1.44
N ALA A 7 19.13 -10.67 1.44
CA ALA A 7 19.62 -11.43 2.59
C ALA A 7 20.05 -10.52 3.74
N ALA A 8 20.72 -9.41 3.42
CA ALA A 8 21.10 -8.40 4.42
C ALA A 8 19.87 -7.71 5.01
N ARG A 9 18.88 -7.38 4.16
CA ARG A 9 17.59 -6.82 4.60
C ARG A 9 16.88 -7.77 5.56
N ARG A 10 16.79 -9.06 5.22
CA ARG A 10 16.17 -10.09 6.07
C ARG A 10 16.89 -10.26 7.41
N ALA A 11 18.23 -10.23 7.42
CA ALA A 11 19.01 -10.32 8.65
C ALA A 11 18.78 -9.11 9.59
N ILE A 12 18.73 -7.90 9.04
CA ILE A 12 18.44 -6.67 9.81
C ILE A 12 17.03 -6.74 10.42
N LEU A 13 16.03 -7.08 9.61
CA LEU A 13 14.64 -7.20 10.05
C LEU A 13 14.49 -8.25 11.17
N THR A 14 15.17 -9.39 11.03
CA THR A 14 15.14 -10.45 12.05
C THR A 14 15.74 -9.97 13.38
N ARG A 15 16.89 -9.29 13.36
CA ARG A 15 17.51 -8.70 14.57
C ARG A 15 16.66 -7.58 15.17
N ALA A 16 16.00 -6.78 14.34
CA ALA A 16 15.11 -5.71 14.76
C ALA A 16 13.72 -6.20 15.22
N ARG A 17 13.44 -7.52 15.14
CA ARG A 17 12.11 -8.11 15.38
C ARG A 17 11.03 -7.40 14.57
N ALA A 18 11.33 -7.17 13.29
CA ALA A 18 10.45 -6.57 12.32
C ALA A 18 10.26 -7.50 11.12
N TRP A 19 9.10 -7.42 10.47
CA TRP A 19 8.76 -8.21 9.29
C TRP A 19 8.13 -7.31 8.23
N ALA A 20 8.24 -7.66 6.95
CA ALA A 20 7.48 -6.94 5.94
C ALA A 20 5.99 -7.32 6.04
N ALA A 21 5.09 -6.36 5.84
CA ALA A 21 3.65 -6.63 5.84
C ALA A 21 3.28 -7.69 4.79
N ARG A 22 4.00 -7.73 3.66
CA ARG A 22 3.89 -8.80 2.65
C ARG A 22 4.13 -10.19 3.25
N GLU A 23 5.17 -10.36 4.07
CA GLU A 23 5.45 -11.64 4.72
C GLU A 23 4.36 -12.01 5.74
N ALA A 24 3.79 -11.00 6.40
CA ALA A 24 2.69 -11.19 7.34
C ALA A 24 1.38 -11.58 6.64
N ILE A 25 1.10 -10.99 5.47
CA ILE A 25 0.00 -11.39 4.58
C ILE A 25 0.20 -12.83 4.13
N ASP A 26 1.38 -13.13 3.58
CA ASP A 26 1.72 -14.47 3.12
C ASP A 26 1.60 -15.48 4.27
N LYS A 27 1.91 -15.12 5.52
CA LYS A 27 1.81 -16.04 6.68
C LYS A 27 0.45 -16.02 7.40
N GLY A 28 -0.53 -15.26 6.91
CA GLY A 28 -1.86 -15.17 7.52
C GLY A 28 -1.89 -14.48 8.89
N TRP A 29 -1.01 -13.52 9.15
CA TRP A 29 -0.96 -12.81 10.45
C TRP A 29 -2.16 -11.88 10.69
N PHE A 30 -2.91 -11.57 9.63
CA PHE A 30 -4.15 -10.80 9.69
C PHE A 30 -5.38 -11.67 9.93
N ARG A 31 -5.21 -12.96 10.23
CA ARG A 31 -6.27 -13.87 10.64
C ARG A 31 -6.27 -14.07 12.16
N THR A 32 -7.42 -14.45 12.72
CA THR A 32 -7.60 -14.68 14.17
C THR A 32 -6.69 -15.81 14.68
N GLN A 33 -6.38 -16.76 13.82
CA GLN A 33 -5.33 -17.74 14.01
C GLN A 33 -4.23 -17.43 12.99
N ARG A 34 -2.97 -17.43 13.41
CA ARG A 34 -1.83 -17.18 12.51
C ARG A 34 -1.59 -18.38 11.60
N SER A 35 -2.48 -18.57 10.64
CA SER A 35 -2.53 -19.65 9.67
C SER A 35 -2.90 -19.09 8.30
N GLN A 36 -2.40 -19.67 7.22
CA GLN A 36 -2.82 -19.28 5.87
C GLN A 36 -4.26 -19.76 5.54
N LEU A 37 -4.66 -20.87 6.12
CA LEU A 37 -5.85 -21.63 5.72
C LEU A 37 -6.98 -21.53 6.76
N GLU A 38 -6.64 -21.21 8.01
CA GLU A 38 -7.55 -21.27 9.15
C GLU A 38 -7.70 -19.90 9.81
N GLY A 39 -8.84 -19.69 10.46
CA GLY A 39 -9.15 -18.43 11.13
C GLY A 39 -9.79 -17.38 10.22
N ALA A 40 -10.79 -16.69 10.77
CA ALA A 40 -11.41 -15.53 10.14
C ALA A 40 -10.43 -14.37 10.05
N VAL A 41 -10.69 -13.41 9.16
CA VAL A 41 -9.90 -12.17 9.10
C VAL A 41 -10.09 -11.39 10.40
N SER A 42 -8.98 -11.05 11.07
CA SER A 42 -8.98 -10.20 12.24
C SER A 42 -9.09 -8.74 11.80
N MET A 43 -10.30 -8.19 11.78
CA MET A 43 -10.50 -6.79 11.37
C MET A 43 -9.85 -5.81 12.34
N ALA A 44 -9.75 -6.14 13.63
CA ALA A 44 -8.93 -5.37 14.58
C ALA A 44 -7.48 -5.28 14.11
N ALA A 45 -6.94 -6.38 13.58
CA ALA A 45 -5.58 -6.41 13.09
C ALA A 45 -5.37 -5.54 11.86
N VAL A 46 -6.27 -5.72 10.90
CA VAL A 46 -6.26 -5.04 9.60
C VAL A 46 -6.44 -3.54 9.80
N LEU A 47 -7.44 -3.12 10.58
CA LEU A 47 -7.74 -1.70 10.81
C LEU A 47 -6.62 -1.00 11.57
N ALA A 48 -6.03 -1.63 12.60
CA ALA A 48 -4.88 -1.07 13.31
C ALA A 48 -3.71 -0.80 12.35
N THR A 49 -3.37 -1.80 11.53
CA THR A 49 -2.27 -1.72 10.56
C THR A 49 -2.55 -0.68 9.48
N ALA A 50 -3.76 -0.66 8.93
CA ALA A 50 -4.18 0.30 7.93
C ALA A 50 -4.10 1.74 8.46
N ALA A 51 -4.53 1.97 9.71
CA ALA A 51 -4.50 3.29 10.33
C ALA A 51 -3.07 3.80 10.56
N GLU A 52 -2.16 2.94 11.02
CA GLU A 52 -0.75 3.28 11.22
C GLU A 52 -0.05 3.61 9.88
N VAL A 53 -0.34 2.85 8.82
CA VAL A 53 0.16 3.14 7.46
C VAL A 53 -0.43 4.45 6.94
N ALA A 54 -1.73 4.66 7.07
CA ALA A 54 -2.40 5.89 6.63
C ALA A 54 -1.85 7.13 7.35
N ALA A 55 -1.61 7.04 8.66
CA ALA A 55 -0.98 8.12 9.43
C ALA A 55 0.44 8.44 8.94
N GLY A 56 1.25 7.41 8.65
CA GLY A 56 2.57 7.58 8.07
C GLY A 56 2.53 8.28 6.70
N MET A 57 1.60 7.88 5.84
CA MET A 57 1.42 8.48 4.51
C MET A 57 0.86 9.91 4.57
N ALA A 58 -0.09 10.19 5.47
CA ALA A 58 -0.59 11.53 5.72
C ALA A 58 0.54 12.48 6.13
N PHE A 59 1.45 12.02 7.00
CA PHE A 59 2.62 12.79 7.41
C PHE A 59 3.55 13.16 6.25
N LEU A 60 3.78 12.23 5.31
CA LEU A 60 4.58 12.48 4.11
C LEU A 60 3.89 13.47 3.17
N HIS A 61 2.60 13.26 2.91
CA HIS A 61 1.83 14.10 1.99
C HIS A 61 1.70 15.54 2.51
N ALA A 62 1.57 15.73 3.82
CA ALA A 62 1.60 17.05 4.47
C ALA A 62 2.92 17.80 4.24
N ARG A 63 4.03 17.07 3.99
CA ARG A 63 5.35 17.63 3.66
C ARG A 63 5.63 17.65 2.16
N ALA A 64 4.57 17.51 1.35
CA ALA A 64 4.66 17.44 -0.10
C ALA A 64 5.62 16.33 -0.61
N VAL A 65 5.72 15.23 0.14
CA VAL A 65 6.47 14.03 -0.27
C VAL A 65 5.49 12.98 -0.79
N VAL A 66 5.72 12.50 -2.01
CA VAL A 66 5.04 11.33 -2.58
C VAL A 66 5.95 10.11 -2.40
N HIS A 67 5.42 8.99 -1.92
CA HIS A 67 6.19 7.77 -1.67
C HIS A 67 6.55 7.06 -2.98
N GLY A 68 5.57 6.83 -3.85
CA GLY A 68 5.75 6.31 -5.21
C GLY A 68 5.99 4.80 -5.33
N ASP A 69 6.18 4.10 -4.21
CA ASP A 69 6.34 2.64 -4.15
C ASP A 69 5.70 2.03 -2.90
N LEU A 70 4.49 2.46 -2.54
CA LEU A 70 3.82 1.92 -1.35
C LEU A 70 3.33 0.49 -1.62
N THR A 71 3.93 -0.50 -0.97
CA THR A 71 3.52 -1.91 -1.09
C THR A 71 3.62 -2.61 0.25
N GLY A 72 3.03 -3.81 0.39
CA GLY A 72 3.26 -4.64 1.58
C GLY A 72 4.75 -4.96 1.82
N GLY A 73 5.60 -4.89 0.78
CA GLY A 73 7.05 -5.05 0.91
C GLY A 73 7.75 -3.86 1.56
N ASN A 74 7.11 -2.67 1.54
CA ASN A 74 7.63 -1.39 2.03
C ASN A 74 6.88 -0.90 3.27
N VAL A 75 6.14 -1.78 3.92
CA VAL A 75 5.56 -1.58 5.25
C VAL A 75 6.21 -2.58 6.20
N LEU A 76 6.82 -2.10 7.28
CA LEU A 76 7.43 -2.93 8.32
C LEU A 76 6.48 -3.07 9.50
N LEU A 77 6.25 -4.30 9.93
CA LEU A 77 5.56 -4.66 11.16
C LEU A 77 6.60 -4.95 12.24
N ALA A 78 6.83 -4.00 13.12
CA ALA A 78 7.76 -4.13 14.25
C ALA A 78 7.01 -4.67 15.47
N ALA A 79 7.58 -5.66 16.16
CA ALA A 79 6.99 -6.17 17.41
C ALA A 79 6.76 -5.03 18.41
N CYS A 80 5.53 -4.91 18.90
CA CYS A 80 5.15 -3.93 19.90
C CYS A 80 4.10 -4.53 20.83
N SER A 81 4.52 -4.92 22.03
CA SER A 81 3.62 -5.53 23.03
C SER A 81 2.69 -4.52 23.70
N ALA A 82 2.89 -3.21 23.47
CA ALA A 82 2.26 -2.14 24.24
C ALA A 82 1.18 -1.35 23.50
N LYS A 83 0.93 -1.58 22.19
CA LYS A 83 0.13 -0.64 21.37
C LYS A 83 -0.89 -1.21 20.40
N GLY A 84 -1.02 -2.53 20.22
CA GLY A 84 -2.00 -3.03 19.24
C GLY A 84 -2.50 -4.46 19.47
N PRO A 85 -3.69 -4.80 18.92
CA PRO A 85 -4.35 -6.09 19.11
C PRO A 85 -3.54 -7.29 18.61
N ASN A 86 -2.48 -7.07 17.82
CA ASN A 86 -1.72 -8.13 17.16
C ASN A 86 -0.28 -8.29 17.66
N GLY A 87 0.14 -7.42 18.60
CA GLY A 87 1.51 -7.38 19.11
C GLY A 87 2.55 -6.79 18.15
N PHE A 88 2.13 -6.00 17.16
CA PHE A 88 3.03 -5.26 16.26
C PHE A 88 2.48 -3.88 15.88
N CYS A 89 3.37 -2.99 15.46
CA CYS A 89 3.08 -1.67 14.88
C CYS A 89 3.64 -1.59 13.46
N ALA A 90 2.87 -1.00 12.55
CA ALA A 90 3.23 -0.77 11.16
C ALA A 90 3.98 0.55 10.97
N LYS A 91 5.00 0.52 10.13
CA LYS A 91 5.79 1.70 9.73
C LYS A 91 6.09 1.64 8.24
N VAL A 92 5.78 2.72 7.52
CA VAL A 92 6.17 2.86 6.11
C VAL A 92 7.69 3.04 6.02
N CYS A 93 8.33 2.37 5.08
CA CYS A 93 9.76 2.41 4.85
C CYS A 93 10.12 2.43 3.36
N ASP A 94 11.41 2.57 3.06
CA ASP A 94 11.97 2.53 1.70
C ASP A 94 11.52 3.67 0.79
N PHE A 95 12.07 4.86 1.08
CA PHE A 95 11.88 6.08 0.33
C PHE A 95 12.76 6.16 -0.94
N GLY A 96 13.27 5.04 -1.46
CA GLY A 96 14.19 5.03 -2.62
C GLY A 96 13.58 5.66 -3.88
N LEU A 97 12.26 5.60 -4.00
CA LEU A 97 11.48 6.25 -5.06
C LEU A 97 10.73 7.51 -4.60
N ALA A 98 10.85 7.89 -3.32
CA ALA A 98 10.17 9.06 -2.80
C ALA A 98 10.66 10.32 -3.48
N ARG A 99 9.74 11.26 -3.72
CA ARG A 99 10.03 12.54 -4.37
C ARG A 99 9.41 13.67 -3.57
N SER A 100 10.22 14.71 -3.33
CA SER A 100 9.72 16.01 -2.91
C SER A 100 9.07 16.67 -4.13
N MET A 101 7.84 17.15 -3.98
CA MET A 101 7.17 17.94 -5.00
C MET A 101 7.76 19.35 -4.96
N ASP A 102 8.85 19.58 -5.68
CA ASP A 102 9.50 20.90 -5.69
C ASP A 102 8.62 21.94 -6.40
N VAL A 103 8.59 23.15 -5.85
CA VAL A 103 7.62 24.22 -6.18
C VAL A 103 7.81 24.77 -7.61
N ALA A 104 8.95 24.50 -8.25
CA ALA A 104 9.35 25.10 -9.52
C ALA A 104 8.78 24.41 -10.78
N THR A 105 8.26 23.18 -10.70
CA THR A 105 7.71 22.44 -11.86
C THR A 105 6.17 22.34 -11.84
N ARG A 106 5.51 23.26 -11.12
CA ARG A 106 4.05 23.33 -10.96
C ARG A 106 3.33 23.56 -12.30
N VAL A 107 2.89 22.46 -12.90
CA VAL A 107 1.59 22.43 -13.60
C VAL A 107 0.64 21.77 -12.62
N ASP A 108 0.02 22.61 -11.80
CA ASP A 108 -0.88 22.29 -10.69
C ASP A 108 -0.21 21.70 -9.43
N ALA A 109 -0.50 22.30 -8.27
CA ALA A 109 0.06 21.98 -6.95
C ALA A 109 -0.27 20.56 -6.41
N ARG A 110 -0.72 19.65 -7.27
CA ARG A 110 -1.18 18.29 -6.95
C ARG A 110 -0.48 17.18 -7.76
N THR A 111 0.29 17.52 -8.80
CA THR A 111 0.77 16.53 -9.77
C THR A 111 2.24 16.78 -10.10
N TYR A 112 3.09 15.76 -9.95
CA TYR A 112 4.47 15.80 -10.44
C TYR A 112 4.56 14.99 -11.73
N ARG A 113 4.76 15.70 -12.83
CA ARG A 113 4.98 15.08 -14.14
C ARG A 113 6.48 14.93 -14.35
N ALA A 114 7.04 13.79 -13.97
CA ALA A 114 8.44 13.53 -14.31
C ALA A 114 8.59 13.31 -15.82
N PRO A 115 9.80 13.52 -16.38
CA PRO A 115 10.10 13.07 -17.73
C PRO A 115 9.90 11.54 -17.80
N PRO A 116 9.24 11.01 -18.86
CA PRO A 116 8.88 9.59 -18.98
C PRO A 116 10.05 8.62 -18.73
N SER A 117 11.27 9.01 -19.07
CA SER A 117 12.44 8.13 -19.14
C SER A 117 13.09 7.75 -17.79
N ARG A 118 12.84 8.48 -16.69
CA ARG A 118 13.46 8.17 -15.38
C ARG A 118 12.53 7.45 -14.40
N LEU A 119 11.23 7.77 -14.41
CA LEU A 119 10.25 7.03 -13.59
C LEU A 119 9.94 5.67 -14.21
N TRP A 120 9.70 5.60 -15.53
CA TRP A 120 9.43 4.35 -16.23
C TRP A 120 10.55 3.32 -16.01
N HIS A 121 11.81 3.73 -16.19
CA HIS A 121 12.96 2.85 -16.01
C HIS A 121 13.32 2.54 -14.55
N GLY A 122 12.89 3.37 -13.58
CA GLY A 122 13.11 3.13 -12.15
C GLY A 122 12.03 2.22 -11.55
N CYS A 123 10.78 2.49 -11.88
CA CYS A 123 9.60 1.73 -11.47
C CYS A 123 9.53 0.33 -12.13
N MET A 124 9.99 0.17 -13.39
CA MET A 124 10.10 -1.16 -14.02
C MET A 124 11.32 -1.98 -13.54
N ARG A 125 12.37 -1.35 -12.98
CA ARG A 125 13.56 -2.08 -12.49
C ARG A 125 13.32 -2.86 -11.20
N LEU A 126 12.24 -2.55 -10.48
CA LEU A 126 11.83 -3.27 -9.27
C LEU A 126 10.76 -4.29 -9.66
N ALA A 127 11.22 -5.50 -9.98
CA ALA A 127 10.38 -6.68 -10.18
C ALA A 127 9.51 -6.90 -8.93
N GLY A 128 8.25 -6.45 -8.96
CA GLY A 128 7.32 -6.52 -7.83
C GLY A 128 6.43 -5.30 -7.61
N THR A 129 6.68 -4.14 -8.24
CA THR A 129 5.89 -2.90 -7.99
C THR A 129 4.69 -2.73 -8.93
N VAL A 130 4.68 -3.35 -10.12
CA VAL A 130 3.63 -3.14 -11.15
C VAL A 130 2.21 -3.44 -10.63
N THR A 131 2.07 -4.42 -9.74
CA THR A 131 0.78 -4.81 -9.14
C THR A 131 0.12 -3.73 -8.30
N HIS A 132 0.89 -2.73 -7.86
CA HIS A 132 0.43 -1.62 -7.03
C HIS A 132 0.38 -0.29 -7.79
N MET A 133 0.74 -0.27 -9.07
CA MET A 133 0.77 0.97 -9.85
C MET A 133 -0.64 1.34 -10.35
N PRO A 134 -1.02 2.62 -10.25
CA PRO A 134 -2.29 3.10 -10.78
C PRO A 134 -2.26 3.28 -12.30
N PRO A 135 -3.42 3.33 -12.97
CA PRO A 135 -3.51 3.46 -14.42
C PRO A 135 -2.78 4.70 -14.95
N GLU A 136 -2.90 5.87 -14.31
CA GLU A 136 -2.25 7.09 -14.79
C GLU A 136 -0.72 7.02 -14.77
N LEU A 137 -0.15 6.27 -13.82
CA LEU A 137 1.29 6.05 -13.74
C LEU A 137 1.76 5.09 -14.84
N LEU A 138 0.96 4.06 -15.13
CA LEU A 138 1.26 3.07 -16.17
C LEU A 138 1.05 3.63 -17.60
N GLU A 139 0.04 4.48 -17.81
CA GLU A 139 -0.27 5.07 -19.11
C GLU A 139 0.64 6.26 -19.44
N SER A 140 0.90 7.13 -18.45
CA SER A 140 1.48 8.46 -18.71
C SER A 140 2.68 8.82 -17.83
N GLY A 141 3.09 7.93 -16.91
CA GLY A 141 4.20 8.17 -16.00
C GLY A 141 3.93 9.30 -14.99
N VAL A 142 2.67 9.68 -14.81
CA VAL A 142 2.28 10.75 -13.88
C VAL A 142 2.32 10.24 -12.45
N LEU A 143 3.11 10.90 -11.61
CA LEU A 143 3.22 10.57 -10.19
C LEU A 143 2.55 11.66 -9.36
N SER A 144 1.69 11.24 -8.44
CA SER A 144 0.94 12.15 -7.57
C SER A 144 0.65 11.51 -6.21
N ARG A 145 0.14 12.31 -5.27
CA ARG A 145 -0.36 11.81 -3.98
C ARG A 145 -1.45 10.75 -4.16
N ALA A 146 -2.28 10.89 -5.18
CA ALA A 146 -3.35 9.94 -5.49
C ALA A 146 -2.80 8.57 -5.95
N CYS A 147 -1.57 8.51 -6.46
CA CYS A 147 -0.92 7.25 -6.80
C CYS A 147 -0.63 6.42 -5.55
N ASP A 148 -0.14 7.05 -4.48
CA ASP A 148 0.06 6.38 -3.19
C ASP A 148 -1.25 5.85 -2.61
N VAL A 149 -2.36 6.59 -2.81
CA VAL A 149 -3.70 6.15 -2.35
C VAL A 149 -4.17 4.90 -3.09
N TRP A 150 -3.93 4.81 -4.40
CA TRP A 150 -4.21 3.59 -5.15
C TRP A 150 -3.40 2.41 -4.62
N SER A 151 -2.09 2.59 -4.45
CA SER A 151 -1.22 1.54 -3.93
C SER A 151 -1.62 1.12 -2.51
N PHE A 152 -2.11 2.05 -1.69
CA PHE A 152 -2.72 1.75 -0.40
C PHE A 152 -4.01 0.92 -0.53
N GLY A 153 -4.88 1.23 -1.49
CA GLY A 153 -6.08 0.44 -1.79
C GLY A 153 -5.77 -1.02 -2.15
N ILE A 154 -4.69 -1.26 -2.90
CA ILE A 154 -4.20 -2.62 -3.17
C ILE A 154 -3.76 -3.30 -1.87
N LEU A 155 -2.97 -2.62 -1.03
CA LEU A 155 -2.54 -3.16 0.27
C LEU A 155 -3.73 -3.47 1.20
N LEU A 156 -4.77 -2.63 1.22
CA LEU A 156 -5.99 -2.88 1.98
C LEU A 156 -6.66 -4.20 1.53
N TRP A 157 -6.72 -4.43 0.22
CA TRP A 157 -7.25 -5.66 -0.35
C TRP A 157 -6.39 -6.86 0.02
N GLU A 158 -5.06 -6.78 -0.12
CA GLU A 158 -4.15 -7.89 0.18
C GLU A 158 -4.25 -8.34 1.65
N MET A 159 -4.42 -7.40 2.59
CA MET A 159 -4.58 -7.72 4.02
C MET A 159 -5.84 -8.55 4.32
N VAL A 160 -6.95 -8.30 3.62
CA VAL A 160 -8.21 -9.04 3.83
C VAL A 160 -8.31 -10.29 2.96
N ALA A 161 -7.77 -10.25 1.74
CA ALA A 161 -7.70 -11.41 0.86
C ALA A 161 -6.70 -12.46 1.37
N GLY A 162 -5.68 -12.03 2.13
CA GLY A 162 -4.63 -12.90 2.64
C GLY A 162 -3.68 -13.39 1.55
N CYS A 163 -3.68 -12.75 0.38
CA CYS A 163 -2.82 -13.09 -0.74
C CYS A 163 -2.45 -11.82 -1.53
N ARG A 164 -1.46 -11.93 -2.40
CA ARG A 164 -0.95 -10.82 -3.19
C ARG A 164 -1.85 -10.53 -4.38
N ALA A 165 -2.06 -9.26 -4.69
CA ALA A 165 -2.83 -8.87 -5.86
C ALA A 165 -2.12 -9.33 -7.14
N TRP A 166 -2.90 -9.89 -8.07
CA TRP A 166 -2.42 -10.35 -9.38
C TRP A 166 -1.28 -11.39 -9.33
N ALA A 167 -1.20 -12.19 -8.26
CA ALA A 167 -0.07 -13.10 -8.03
C ALA A 167 0.20 -14.11 -9.17
N SER A 168 -0.82 -14.46 -9.96
CA SER A 168 -0.72 -15.38 -11.10
C SER A 168 -0.45 -14.70 -12.44
N MET A 169 -0.30 -13.38 -12.47
CA MET A 169 -0.13 -12.59 -13.69
C MET A 169 1.31 -12.09 -13.85
N THR A 170 1.80 -12.12 -15.08
CA THR A 170 3.03 -11.42 -15.48
C THR A 170 2.82 -9.90 -15.45
N HIS A 171 3.90 -9.12 -15.40
CA HIS A 171 3.78 -7.65 -15.43
C HIS A 171 3.00 -7.13 -16.63
N ALA A 172 3.19 -7.71 -17.83
CA ALA A 172 2.45 -7.31 -19.03
C ALA A 172 0.94 -7.60 -18.90
N GLN A 173 0.58 -8.74 -18.31
CA GLN A 173 -0.81 -9.09 -18.03
C GLN A 173 -1.44 -8.16 -17.00
N VAL A 174 -0.70 -7.77 -15.95
CA VAL A 174 -1.19 -6.79 -14.96
C VAL A 174 -1.45 -5.43 -15.62
N ILE A 175 -0.51 -4.95 -16.44
CA ILE A 175 -0.67 -3.68 -17.17
C ILE A 175 -1.91 -3.74 -18.07
N HIS A 176 -2.09 -4.83 -18.81
CA HIS A 176 -3.26 -5.05 -19.65
C HIS A 176 -4.55 -5.06 -18.82
N ALA A 177 -4.59 -5.81 -17.72
CA ALA A 177 -5.74 -5.92 -16.84
C ALA A 177 -6.15 -4.56 -16.24
N VAL A 178 -5.18 -3.75 -15.80
CA VAL A 178 -5.44 -2.45 -15.16
C VAL A 178 -5.83 -1.38 -16.19
N ILE A 179 -5.09 -1.26 -17.30
CA ILE A 179 -5.28 -0.19 -18.29
C ILE A 179 -6.46 -0.49 -19.21
N VAL A 180 -6.43 -1.67 -19.84
CA VAL A 180 -7.29 -2.05 -20.97
C VAL A 180 -8.58 -2.68 -20.47
N GLU A 181 -8.48 -3.77 -19.70
CA GLU A 181 -9.65 -4.53 -19.22
C GLU A 181 -10.38 -3.83 -18.08
N ARG A 182 -9.69 -2.92 -17.38
CA ARG A 182 -10.21 -2.21 -16.20
C ARG A 182 -10.66 -3.17 -15.10
N THR A 183 -9.95 -4.28 -14.96
CA THR A 183 -10.30 -5.37 -14.05
C THR A 183 -10.29 -4.89 -12.60
N ALA A 184 -11.42 -5.00 -11.93
CA ALA A 184 -11.54 -4.69 -10.51
C ALA A 184 -11.13 -5.90 -9.65
N LEU A 185 -10.53 -5.63 -8.49
CA LEU A 185 -10.25 -6.68 -7.51
C LEU A 185 -11.56 -7.17 -6.87
N VAL A 186 -11.69 -8.49 -6.72
CA VAL A 186 -12.82 -9.12 -6.06
C VAL A 186 -12.56 -9.14 -4.54
N TRP A 187 -13.38 -8.43 -3.78
CA TRP A 187 -13.23 -8.34 -2.32
C TRP A 187 -13.86 -9.56 -1.63
N PRO A 188 -13.22 -10.13 -0.58
CA PRO A 188 -13.81 -11.22 0.19
C PRO A 188 -15.15 -10.79 0.83
N SER A 189 -16.17 -11.65 0.75
CA SER A 189 -17.49 -11.38 1.34
C SER A 189 -17.48 -11.22 2.87
N ALA A 190 -16.45 -11.76 3.53
CA ALA A 190 -16.24 -11.62 4.96
C ALA A 190 -15.71 -10.24 5.38
N ALA A 191 -15.25 -9.40 4.45
CA ALA A 191 -14.77 -8.06 4.76
C ALA A 191 -15.95 -7.10 5.03
N PRO A 192 -15.89 -6.26 6.08
CA PRO A 192 -16.95 -5.29 6.37
C PRO A 192 -17.21 -4.33 5.20
N ALA A 193 -18.48 -4.04 4.93
CA ALA A 193 -18.89 -3.19 3.80
C ALA A 193 -18.22 -1.81 3.80
N ALA A 194 -18.06 -1.19 4.98
CA ALA A 194 -17.40 0.10 5.11
C ALA A 194 -15.92 0.05 4.69
N TYR A 195 -15.22 -1.04 5.04
CA TYR A 195 -13.82 -1.26 4.66
C TYR A 195 -13.68 -1.50 3.15
N VAL A 196 -14.57 -2.33 2.58
CA VAL A 196 -14.63 -2.58 1.13
C VAL A 196 -14.90 -1.28 0.36
N ALA A 197 -15.86 -0.48 0.81
CA ALA A 197 -16.20 0.79 0.17
C ALA A 197 -15.01 1.78 0.20
N LEU A 198 -14.29 1.86 1.33
CA LEU A 198 -13.08 2.67 1.43
C LEU A 198 -12.00 2.19 0.46
N GLY A 199 -11.74 0.88 0.41
CA GLY A 199 -10.76 0.28 -0.51
C GLY A 199 -11.11 0.51 -1.98
N GLN A 200 -12.39 0.39 -2.35
CA GLN A 200 -12.87 0.66 -3.70
C GLN A 200 -12.70 2.13 -4.10
N ARG A 201 -12.95 3.08 -3.18
CA ARG A 201 -12.68 4.51 -3.45
C ARG A 201 -11.19 4.80 -3.58
N CYS A 202 -10.34 4.13 -2.80
CA CYS A 202 -8.88 4.23 -2.98
C CYS A 202 -8.45 3.72 -4.38
N LEU A 203 -9.15 2.72 -4.92
CA LEU A 203 -8.95 2.16 -6.26
C LEU A 203 -9.80 2.82 -7.35
N ALA A 204 -10.36 4.01 -7.10
CA ALA A 204 -11.08 4.74 -8.13
C ALA A 204 -10.14 5.06 -9.31
N ARG A 205 -10.62 4.87 -10.54
CA ARG A 205 -9.81 5.09 -11.75
C ARG A 205 -9.32 6.53 -11.82
N GLU A 206 -10.23 7.48 -11.65
CA GLU A 206 -9.87 8.90 -11.67
C GLU A 206 -9.16 9.30 -10.37
N PRO A 207 -7.92 9.84 -10.45
CA PRO A 207 -7.15 10.20 -9.26
C PRO A 207 -7.84 11.17 -8.31
N ARG A 208 -8.72 12.03 -8.84
CA ARG A 208 -9.48 13.03 -8.07
C ARG A 208 -10.60 12.44 -7.21
N ASP A 209 -11.08 11.24 -7.56
CA ASP A 209 -12.17 10.56 -6.85
C ASP A 209 -11.63 9.75 -5.66
N ARG A 210 -10.29 9.65 -5.54
CA ARG A 210 -9.62 8.96 -4.44
C ARG A 210 -9.56 9.87 -3.21
N PRO A 211 -9.84 9.35 -2.00
CA PRO A 211 -9.75 10.13 -0.77
C PRO A 211 -8.28 10.47 -0.43
N THR A 212 -8.10 11.51 0.38
CA THR A 212 -6.79 11.83 0.97
C THR A 212 -6.48 10.90 2.15
N PHE A 213 -5.19 10.74 2.51
CA PHE A 213 -4.82 9.94 3.69
C PHE A 213 -5.38 10.48 5.01
N GLU A 214 -5.68 11.78 5.09
CA GLU A 214 -6.38 12.37 6.24
C GLU A 214 -7.83 11.86 6.35
N GLN A 215 -8.57 11.89 5.24
CA GLN A 215 -9.93 11.33 5.17
C GLN A 215 -9.94 9.83 5.45
N ILE A 216 -9.01 9.08 4.84
CA ILE A 216 -8.82 7.65 5.07
C ILE A 216 -8.59 7.38 6.57
N GLY A 217 -7.68 8.13 7.21
CA GLY A 217 -7.38 7.98 8.63
C GLY A 217 -8.60 8.21 9.52
N ALA A 218 -9.41 9.23 9.23
CA ALA A 218 -10.64 9.51 9.96
C ALA A 218 -11.67 8.37 9.84
N GLU A 219 -11.87 7.85 8.62
CA GLU A 219 -12.78 6.72 8.39
C GLU A 219 -12.29 5.42 9.08
N LEU A 220 -10.99 5.13 9.02
CA LEU A 220 -10.41 3.97 9.70
C LEU A 220 -10.57 4.07 11.23
N ALA A 221 -10.42 5.26 11.80
CA ALA A 221 -10.64 5.48 13.23
C ALA A 221 -12.11 5.25 13.63
N GLN A 222 -13.07 5.67 12.79
CA GLN A 222 -14.50 5.37 13.00
C GLN A 222 -14.77 3.86 12.95
N MET A 223 -14.18 3.16 11.98
CA MET A 223 -14.32 1.70 11.88
C MET A 223 -13.69 0.98 13.09
N GLN A 224 -12.54 1.45 13.60
CA GLN A 224 -11.91 0.91 14.80
C GLN A 224 -12.80 1.10 16.04
N ALA A 225 -13.40 2.27 16.20
CA ALA A 225 -14.32 2.53 17.30
C ALA A 225 -15.59 1.66 17.25
N ALA A 226 -16.01 1.24 16.06
CA ALA A 226 -17.18 0.38 15.87
C ALA A 226 -16.95 -1.10 16.19
N ILE A 227 -15.68 -1.55 16.30
CA ILE A 227 -15.31 -2.94 16.63
C ILE A 227 -14.70 -3.10 18.02
N ALA A 228 -14.48 -1.99 18.74
CA ALA A 228 -13.96 -1.94 20.10
C ALA A 228 -15.10 -2.09 21.12
#